data_AF-A0A519EEX2-F1
#
_entry.id   AF-A0A519EEX2-F1
#
_cell.length_a   1.000
_cell.length_b   1.000
_cell.length_c   1.000
_cell.angle_alpha   90.00
_cell.angle_beta   90.00
_cell.angle_gamma   90.00
#
_symmetry.space_group_name_H-M   'P 1'
#
loop_
_entity.id
_entity.type
_entity.pdbx_description
1 polymer ?
#
loop_
_entity_poly.entity_id
_entity_poly.type
_entity_poly.pdbx_seq_one_letter_code
_entity_poly.pdbx_strand_id
1 'polypeptide(L)' 'MQTVLRFIVSDYNLLWEALKHYRQHLEHVSSSSSDDDERLFLDENLIKLEGMFKDVQMAAKQDWDLNLK' A
#
# COMPACT_ATOMS: atom_id res chain seq x y z
N MET A 1 15.07 19.75 -14.66
CA MET A 1 14.05 19.77 -13.58
C MET A 1 12.83 18.92 -13.90
N GLN A 2 12.19 19.05 -15.07
CA GLN A 2 10.97 18.27 -15.40
C GLN A 2 11.11 16.74 -15.33
N THR A 3 12.26 16.18 -15.71
CA THR A 3 12.46 14.73 -15.72
C THR A 3 12.45 14.11 -14.32
N VAL A 4 13.08 14.77 -13.34
CA VAL A 4 13.16 14.30 -11.95
C VAL A 4 11.77 14.23 -11.32
N LEU A 5 10.94 15.24 -11.61
CA LEU A 5 9.57 15.33 -11.09
C LEU A 5 8.69 14.20 -11.63
N ARG A 6 8.86 13.82 -12.91
CA ARG A 6 8.17 12.66 -13.48
C ARG A 6 8.58 11.35 -12.82
N PHE A 7 9.87 11.15 -12.53
CA PHE A 7 10.35 9.94 -11.85
C PHE A 7 9.73 9.80 -10.45
N ILE A 8 9.73 10.87 -9.66
CA ILE A 8 9.21 10.80 -8.29
C ILE A 8 7.69 10.52 -8.27
N VAL A 9 6.92 11.14 -9.17
CA VAL A 9 5.50 10.81 -9.33
C VAL A 9 5.31 9.35 -9.76
N SER A 10 6.15 8.83 -10.66
CA SER A 10 6.12 7.42 -11.05
C SER A 10 6.43 6.48 -9.88
N ASP A 11 7.39 6.83 -9.03
CA ASP A 11 7.79 6.01 -7.87
C ASP A 11 6.66 5.93 -6.82
N TYR A 12 6.01 7.04 -6.52
CA TYR A 12 4.85 7.05 -5.63
C TYR A 12 3.68 6.20 -6.16
N ASN A 13 3.41 6.25 -7.47
CA ASN A 13 2.39 5.40 -8.09
C ASN A 13 2.80 3.92 -8.07
N LEU A 14 4.07 3.61 -8.34
CA LEU A 14 4.56 2.24 -8.29
C LEU A 14 4.44 1.64 -6.89
N LEU A 15 4.83 2.40 -5.86
CA LEU A 15 4.68 1.99 -4.47
C LEU A 15 3.19 1.79 -4.12
N TRP A 16 2.32 2.68 -4.57
CA TRP A 16 0.88 2.58 -4.36
C TRP A 16 0.28 1.31 -4.96
N GLU A 17 0.63 0.98 -6.21
CA GLU A 17 0.19 -0.26 -6.86
C GLU A 17 0.73 -1.50 -6.14
N ALA A 18 2.00 -1.48 -5.71
CA ALA A 18 2.59 -2.59 -4.97
C ALA A 18 1.85 -2.87 -3.65
N LEU A 19 1.48 -1.81 -2.91
CA LEU A 19 0.70 -1.95 -1.69
C LEU A 19 -0.71 -2.51 -1.98
N LYS A 20 -1.37 -2.07 -3.07
CA LYS A 20 -2.67 -2.61 -3.48
C LYS A 20 -2.60 -4.09 -3.82
N HIS A 21 -1.58 -4.50 -4.56
CA HIS A 21 -1.36 -5.92 -4.87
C HIS A 21 -1.11 -6.76 -3.61
N TYR A 22 -0.30 -6.26 -2.69
CA TYR A 22 -0.04 -6.97 -1.44
C TYR A 22 -1.29 -7.09 -0.57
N ARG A 23 -2.11 -6.04 -0.50
CA ARG A 23 -3.41 -6.07 0.18
C ARG A 23 -4.31 -7.17 -0.37
N GLN A 24 -4.48 -7.19 -1.70
CA GLN A 24 -5.31 -8.20 -2.37
C GLN A 24 -4.81 -9.62 -2.08
N HIS A 25 -3.49 -9.81 -2.04
CA HIS A 25 -2.90 -11.10 -1.68
C HIS A 25 -3.24 -11.49 -0.23
N LEU A 26 -3.05 -10.59 0.74
CA LEU A 26 -3.35 -10.86 2.15
C LEU A 26 -4.85 -11.13 2.38
N GLU A 27 -5.73 -10.34 1.76
CA GLU A 27 -7.19 -10.56 1.83
C GLU A 27 -7.57 -11.93 1.26
N HIS A 28 -6.99 -12.31 0.12
CA HIS A 28 -7.21 -13.62 -0.48
C HIS A 28 -6.76 -14.75 0.45
N VAL A 29 -5.53 -14.69 0.97
CA VAL A 29 -4.99 -15.73 1.85
C VAL A 29 -5.80 -15.81 3.15
N SER A 30 -6.13 -14.69 3.79
CA SER A 30 -6.92 -14.65 5.04
C SER A 30 -8.32 -15.27 4.85
N SER A 31 -8.96 -14.99 3.71
CA SER A 31 -10.27 -15.58 3.38
C SER A 31 -10.24 -17.08 3.08
N SER A 32 -9.07 -17.61 2.71
CA SER A 32 -8.86 -19.00 2.30
C SER A 32 -8.21 -19.89 3.36
N SER A 33 -7.62 -19.30 4.41
CA SER A 33 -6.98 -20.04 5.49
C SER A 33 -8.03 -20.63 6.45
N SER A 34 -7.80 -21.87 6.87
CA SER A 34 -8.58 -22.57 7.89
C SER A 34 -7.89 -22.60 9.26
N ASP A 35 -6.72 -21.97 9.37
CA ASP A 35 -5.94 -21.88 10.60
C ASP A 35 -6.19 -20.52 11.26
N ASP A 36 -6.77 -20.52 12.46
CA ASP A 36 -7.13 -19.30 13.18
C ASP A 36 -5.90 -18.46 13.58
N ASP A 37 -4.75 -19.09 13.86
CA ASP A 37 -3.51 -18.38 14.17
C ASP A 37 -2.96 -17.68 12.93
N GLU A 38 -3.03 -18.35 11.77
CA GLU A 38 -2.64 -17.76 10.48
C GLU A 38 -3.54 -16.59 10.10
N ARG A 39 -4.87 -16.73 10.27
CA ARG A 39 -5.83 -15.66 10.00
C ARG A 39 -5.57 -14.44 10.88
N LEU A 40 -5.34 -14.64 12.18
CA LEU A 40 -5.00 -13.54 13.09
C LEU A 40 -3.74 -12.80 12.64
N PHE A 41 -2.68 -13.54 12.26
CA PHE A 41 -1.45 -12.94 11.74
C PHE A 41 -1.68 -12.13 10.45
N LEU A 42 -2.50 -12.64 9.54
CA LEU A 42 -2.84 -11.96 8.28
C LEU A 42 -3.65 -10.68 8.53
N ASP A 43 -4.62 -10.73 9.45
CA ASP A 43 -5.45 -9.58 9.81
C ASP A 43 -4.61 -8.47 10.47
N GLU A 44 -3.65 -8.81 11.33
CA GLU A 44 -2.69 -7.85 11.88
C GLU A 44 -1.85 -7.17 10.77
N ASN A 45 -1.45 -7.93 9.76
CA ASN A 45 -0.70 -7.39 8.64
C ASN A 45 -1.57 -6.48 7.76
N LEU A 46 -2.85 -6.78 7.58
CA LEU A 46 -3.80 -5.90 6.90
C LEU A 46 -3.95 -4.56 7.63
N ILE A 47 -4.03 -4.57 8.97
CA ILE A 47 -4.09 -3.32 9.77
C ILE A 47 -2.82 -2.49 9.61
N LYS A 48 -1.64 -3.13 9.67
CA LYS A 48 -0.36 -2.43 9.44
C LYS A 48 -0.31 -1.82 8.04
N LEU A 49 -0.80 -2.55 7.04
CA LEU A 49 -0.84 -2.11 5.66
C LEU A 49 -1.74 -0.86 5.46
N GLU A 50 -2.86 -0.75 6.19
CA GLU A 50 -3.67 0.47 6.18
C GLU A 50 -2.90 1.69 6.70
N GLY A 51 -2.04 1.51 7.70
CA GLY A 51 -1.11 2.55 8.16
C GLY A 51 -0.17 3.00 7.04
N MET A 52 0.45 2.03 6.35
CA MET A 52 1.36 2.33 5.24
C MET A 52 0.66 3.07 4.09
N PHE A 53 -0.57 2.71 3.75
CA PHE A 53 -1.35 3.45 2.74
C PHE A 53 -1.55 4.91 3.12
N LYS A 54 -1.90 5.18 4.38
CA LYS A 54 -2.07 6.57 4.87
C LYS A 54 -0.77 7.34 4.81
N ASP A 55 0.34 6.73 5.22
CA ASP A 55 1.66 7.37 5.21
C ASP A 55 2.11 7.73 3.79
N VAL A 56 1.97 6.79 2.84
CA VAL A 56 2.33 7.02 1.43
C VAL A 56 1.43 8.08 0.79
N GLN A 57 0.13 8.04 1.06
CA GLN A 57 -0.81 9.04 0.54
C GLN A 57 -0.51 10.43 1.11
N MET A 58 -0.21 10.53 2.40
CA MET A 58 0.14 11.79 3.06
C MET A 58 1.45 12.35 2.50
N ALA A 59 2.49 11.53 2.37
CA ALA A 59 3.78 11.95 1.81
C ALA A 59 3.65 12.41 0.35
N ALA A 60 2.95 11.65 -0.49
CA ALA A 60 2.68 12.02 -1.88
C ALA A 60 1.96 13.36 -1.99
N LYS A 61 0.98 13.61 -1.12
CA LYS A 61 0.23 14.86 -1.07
C LYS A 61 1.08 16.03 -0.57
N GLN A 62 1.85 15.84 0.49
CA GLN A 62 2.67 16.90 1.10
C GLN A 62 3.84 17.31 0.22
N ASP A 63 4.54 16.34 -0.35
CA ASP A 63 5.79 16.59 -1.08
C ASP A 63 5.53 17.07 -2.51
N TRP A 64 4.45 16.60 -3.15
CA TRP A 64 4.23 16.76 -4.60
C TRP A 64 2.80 17.14 -5.00
N ASP A 65 1.92 17.43 -4.04
CA ASP A 65 0.48 17.66 -4.26
C ASP A 65 -0.22 16.50 -5.01
N LEU A 66 0.36 15.30 -4.95
CA LEU A 66 -0.11 14.14 -5.70
C LEU A 66 -1.25 13.44 -4.96
N ASN A 67 -2.37 13.23 -5.66
CA ASN A 67 -3.48 12.43 -5.15
C ASN A 67 -3.40 11.02 -5.76
N LEU A 68 -2.92 10.05 -4.98
CA LEU A 68 -2.85 8.64 -5.37
C LEU A 68 -4.26 8.02 -5.45
N LYS A 69 -4.47 7.12 -6.42
CA LYS A 69 -5.75 6.44 -6.70
C LYS A 69 -5.60 4.93 -6.76
#